data_AF-A0A2W4XQU9-F1
#
_entry.id   AF-A0A2W4XQU9-F1
#
_cell.length_a   1.000
_cell.length_b   1.000
_cell.length_c   1.000
_cell.angle_alpha   90.00
_cell.angle_beta   90.00
_cell.angle_gamma   90.00
#
_symmetry.space_group_name_H-M   'P 1'
#
loop_
_entity.id
_entity.type
_entity.pdbx_description
1 polymer ?
#
loop_
_entity_poly.entity_id
_entity_poly.type
_entity_poly.pdbx_seq_one_letter_code
_entity_poly.pdbx_strand_id
1 'polypeptide(L)'
;MSTLAPDQRNYYYLLEGGRAGVHKPILAALYAVHSEPQLTDGETGLGIDPANQLAMAEIDTFAAQVQYAANTVRSLTNELIEQGWAGADIWDASVGRYSDRFLQAVAKGFTPAAGDRDAAQLEPSDPAALLQAYLDDISADYSGVELPQSLAQLDPALLAFAERVPPNYGRLDFQRQALVETVRLWRQLNTAAAAYEVLGVPVVDQVPDEAALDNALVAFVQSAGRYYAGYPNQREALIRLVQIWRELDSREEAIAWLLTNDPFATETNLDIVDPALIAFVQKIPDAYSGQGDLRFALTEGYRRWFGLDSRTAAIQQLGVNPDDLVQNADDQAALVASARTLDRALLDFAASIPTSYTPTEPQREALIRLVQIWRRLEGRIPTIQALFEDVRRLERAAPSSPEA
;
A
#
# COMPACT_ATOMS: atom_id res chain seq x y z
N MET A 1 9.05 -34.30 -17.84
CA MET A 1 8.63 -33.09 -17.10
C MET A 1 7.15 -33.26 -16.81
N SER A 2 6.68 -32.94 -15.59
CA SER A 2 5.26 -33.09 -15.25
C SER A 2 4.50 -31.86 -15.73
N THR A 3 3.34 -32.07 -16.33
CA THR A 3 2.43 -30.97 -16.62
C THR A 3 2.00 -30.27 -15.32
N LEU A 4 1.83 -28.95 -15.38
CA LEU A 4 1.39 -28.12 -14.27
C LEU A 4 -0.01 -28.54 -13.81
N ALA A 5 -0.17 -28.66 -12.49
CA ALA A 5 -1.48 -28.85 -11.90
C ALA A 5 -2.37 -27.59 -12.10
N PRO A 6 -3.70 -27.72 -12.09
CA PRO A 6 -4.60 -26.57 -12.22
C PRO A 6 -4.27 -25.40 -11.29
N ASP A 7 -3.96 -25.68 -10.01
CA ASP A 7 -3.62 -24.64 -9.02
C ASP A 7 -2.31 -23.91 -9.35
N GLN A 8 -1.33 -24.63 -9.94
CA GLN A 8 -0.06 -24.03 -10.37
C GLN A 8 -0.26 -23.09 -11.57
N ARG A 9 -1.14 -23.46 -12.50
CA ARG A 9 -1.52 -22.57 -13.61
C ARG A 9 -2.29 -21.35 -13.11
N ASN A 10 -3.21 -21.58 -12.17
CA ASN A 10 -4.00 -20.52 -11.54
C ASN A 10 -3.12 -19.46 -10.87
N TYR A 11 -2.04 -19.89 -10.21
CA TYR A 11 -1.05 -18.99 -9.63
C TYR A 11 -0.44 -18.03 -10.67
N TYR A 12 -0.05 -18.52 -11.85
CA TYR A 12 0.48 -17.65 -12.91
C TYR A 12 -0.58 -16.67 -13.43
N TYR A 13 -1.84 -17.09 -13.58
CA TYR A 13 -2.91 -16.19 -14.01
C TYR A 13 -3.18 -15.07 -13.00
N LEU A 14 -3.17 -15.40 -11.70
CA LEU A 14 -3.32 -14.40 -10.63
C LEU A 14 -2.15 -13.42 -10.61
N LEU A 15 -0.92 -13.94 -10.69
CA LEU A 15 0.30 -13.14 -10.69
C LEU A 15 0.32 -12.15 -11.85
N GLU A 16 0.12 -12.64 -13.07
CA GLU A 16 0.22 -11.81 -14.28
C GLU A 16 -1.01 -10.95 -14.51
N GLY A 17 -2.21 -11.43 -14.12
CA GLY A 17 -3.43 -10.63 -14.08
C GLY A 17 -3.27 -9.41 -13.18
N GLY A 18 -2.79 -9.63 -11.95
CA GLY A 18 -2.48 -8.56 -11.01
C GLY A 18 -1.36 -7.64 -11.51
N ARG A 19 -0.28 -8.18 -12.08
CA ARG A 19 0.83 -7.38 -12.62
C ARG A 19 0.37 -6.48 -13.77
N ALA A 20 -0.38 -7.00 -14.73
CA ALA A 20 -0.81 -6.24 -15.91
C ALA A 20 -2.08 -5.41 -15.67
N GLY A 21 -2.81 -5.63 -14.57
CA GLY A 21 -4.10 -4.99 -14.32
C GLY A 21 -5.22 -5.53 -15.22
N VAL A 22 -5.15 -6.80 -15.60
CA VAL A 22 -6.16 -7.51 -16.41
C VAL A 22 -6.91 -8.52 -15.55
N HIS A 23 -8.18 -8.76 -15.86
CA HIS A 23 -9.00 -9.67 -15.04
C HIS A 23 -8.54 -11.12 -15.25
N LYS A 24 -7.96 -11.75 -14.22
CA LYS A 24 -7.41 -13.12 -14.24
C LYS A 24 -8.19 -14.14 -15.10
N PRO A 25 -9.54 -14.18 -15.06
CA PRO A 25 -10.30 -15.16 -15.85
C PRO A 25 -10.09 -15.07 -17.36
N ILE A 26 -9.65 -13.92 -17.90
CA ILE A 26 -9.33 -13.85 -19.34
C ILE A 26 -8.12 -14.71 -19.70
N LEU A 27 -7.13 -14.82 -18.83
CA LEU A 27 -5.93 -15.62 -19.06
C LEU A 27 -6.25 -17.12 -19.00
N ALA A 28 -7.09 -17.50 -18.03
CA ALA A 28 -7.61 -18.86 -17.93
C ALA A 28 -8.47 -19.23 -19.15
N ALA A 29 -9.32 -18.31 -19.63
CA ALA A 29 -10.15 -18.52 -20.80
C ALA A 29 -9.33 -18.65 -22.10
N LEU A 30 -8.31 -17.81 -22.28
CA LEU A 30 -7.39 -17.92 -23.42
C LEU A 30 -6.67 -19.27 -23.44
N TYR A 31 -6.17 -19.73 -22.29
CA TYR A 31 -5.60 -21.08 -22.17
C TYR A 31 -6.60 -22.17 -22.57
N ALA A 32 -7.82 -22.11 -22.04
CA ALA A 32 -8.85 -23.12 -22.28
C ALA A 32 -9.29 -23.22 -23.75
N VAL A 33 -9.32 -22.10 -24.47
CA VAL A 33 -9.79 -22.07 -25.87
C VAL A 33 -8.67 -22.31 -26.87
N HIS A 34 -7.45 -21.86 -26.58
CA HIS A 34 -6.31 -22.12 -27.47
C HIS A 34 -5.65 -23.47 -27.17
N SER A 35 -5.15 -23.65 -25.95
CA SER A 35 -4.35 -24.83 -25.56
C SER A 35 -3.23 -25.16 -26.57
N GLU A 36 -2.65 -24.12 -27.16
CA GLU A 36 -1.58 -24.14 -28.17
C GLU A 36 -0.80 -22.79 -28.09
N PRO A 37 0.47 -22.73 -28.54
CA PRO A 37 1.29 -23.81 -29.09
C PRO A 37 1.75 -24.82 -28.02
N GLN A 38 2.37 -25.93 -28.42
CA GLN A 38 3.12 -26.76 -27.48
C GLN A 38 4.43 -26.06 -27.10
N LEU A 39 4.74 -26.07 -25.80
CA LEU A 39 5.83 -25.30 -25.22
C LEU A 39 7.01 -26.20 -24.82
N THR A 40 8.19 -25.61 -24.68
CA THR A 40 9.42 -26.36 -24.32
C THR A 40 9.38 -26.98 -22.92
N ASP A 41 8.58 -26.45 -22.00
CA ASP A 41 8.37 -27.00 -20.66
C ASP A 41 7.35 -28.16 -20.61
N GLY A 42 6.75 -28.50 -21.76
CA GLY A 42 5.79 -29.58 -21.91
C GLY A 42 4.34 -29.16 -21.68
N GLU A 43 4.07 -27.88 -21.41
CA GLU A 43 2.73 -27.31 -21.37
C GLU A 43 2.22 -26.93 -22.76
N THR A 44 0.98 -26.46 -22.79
CA THR A 44 0.38 -25.77 -23.92
C THR A 44 0.20 -24.28 -23.62
N GLY A 45 0.23 -23.46 -24.67
CA GLY A 45 0.15 -22.00 -24.59
C GLY A 45 -1.26 -21.42 -24.56
N LEU A 46 -1.29 -20.08 -24.55
CA LEU A 46 -2.49 -19.24 -24.49
C LEU A 46 -2.85 -18.65 -25.86
N GLY A 47 -2.31 -19.19 -26.95
CA GLY A 47 -2.46 -18.64 -28.30
C GLY A 47 -1.58 -17.41 -28.56
N ILE A 48 -0.44 -17.31 -27.88
CA ILE A 48 0.49 -16.20 -28.05
C ILE A 48 1.63 -16.59 -29.00
N ASP A 49 1.81 -15.80 -30.04
CA ASP A 49 2.84 -15.93 -31.05
C ASP A 49 3.77 -14.70 -31.11
N PRO A 50 5.02 -14.83 -31.57
CA PRO A 50 5.97 -13.72 -31.52
C PRO A 50 5.58 -12.58 -32.46
N ALA A 51 5.67 -11.34 -31.97
CA ALA A 51 5.49 -10.11 -32.75
C ALA A 51 6.65 -9.14 -32.50
N ASN A 52 6.83 -8.13 -33.36
CA ASN A 52 7.73 -6.98 -33.10
C ASN A 52 9.18 -7.32 -32.70
N GLN A 53 9.78 -8.33 -33.36
CA GLN A 53 11.14 -8.84 -33.12
C GLN A 53 11.31 -9.68 -31.84
N LEU A 54 10.21 -10.01 -31.16
CA LEU A 54 10.22 -10.96 -30.06
C LEU A 54 10.70 -12.32 -30.56
N ALA A 55 11.68 -12.93 -29.89
CA ALA A 55 12.13 -14.26 -30.25
C ALA A 55 11.16 -15.32 -29.72
N MET A 56 10.97 -16.41 -30.47
CA MET A 56 10.12 -17.52 -30.03
C MET A 56 10.52 -18.04 -28.65
N ALA A 57 11.83 -18.15 -28.39
CA ALA A 57 12.37 -18.61 -27.11
C ALA A 57 11.95 -17.74 -25.91
N GLU A 58 11.52 -16.50 -26.12
CA GLU A 58 11.04 -15.61 -25.05
C GLU A 58 9.61 -15.91 -24.62
N ILE A 59 8.84 -16.65 -25.43
CA ILE A 59 7.43 -17.00 -25.18
C ILE A 59 7.19 -18.52 -25.12
N ASP A 60 8.24 -19.33 -25.13
CA ASP A 60 8.17 -20.79 -25.29
C ASP A 60 8.05 -21.56 -23.95
N THR A 61 7.51 -20.90 -22.93
CA THR A 61 7.20 -21.48 -21.61
C THR A 61 5.82 -21.01 -21.15
N PHE A 62 5.16 -21.77 -20.30
CA PHE A 62 3.82 -21.44 -19.84
C PHE A 62 3.79 -20.10 -19.10
N ALA A 63 4.76 -19.87 -18.22
CA ALA A 63 4.89 -18.59 -17.50
C ALA A 63 5.03 -17.41 -18.47
N ALA A 64 5.84 -17.56 -19.53
CA ALA A 64 5.99 -16.52 -20.53
C ALA A 64 4.73 -16.32 -21.38
N GLN A 65 4.06 -17.39 -21.80
CA GLN A 65 2.76 -17.30 -22.50
C GLN A 65 1.74 -16.50 -21.68
N VAL A 66 1.65 -16.76 -20.37
CA VAL A 66 0.74 -16.02 -19.48
C VAL A 66 1.15 -14.55 -19.36
N GLN A 67 2.44 -14.26 -19.16
CA GLN A 67 2.95 -12.90 -19.05
C GLN A 67 2.67 -12.07 -20.32
N TYR A 68 2.99 -12.63 -21.49
CA TYR A 68 2.77 -11.94 -22.76
C TYR A 68 1.28 -11.85 -23.11
N ALA A 69 0.46 -12.86 -22.79
CA ALA A 69 -1.00 -12.75 -22.94
C ALA A 69 -1.57 -11.59 -22.13
N ALA A 70 -1.14 -11.45 -20.86
CA ALA A 70 -1.57 -10.35 -20.01
C ALA A 70 -1.16 -8.98 -20.59
N ASN A 71 0.07 -8.86 -21.10
CA ASN A 71 0.54 -7.65 -21.77
C ASN A 71 -0.22 -7.36 -23.07
N THR A 72 -0.53 -8.39 -23.85
CA THR A 72 -1.26 -8.29 -25.12
C THR A 72 -2.71 -7.84 -24.91
N VAL A 73 -3.41 -8.40 -23.91
CA VAL A 73 -4.76 -7.94 -23.54
C VAL A 73 -4.74 -6.48 -23.06
N ARG A 74 -3.73 -6.09 -22.29
CA ARG A 74 -3.52 -4.69 -21.86
C ARG A 74 -3.27 -3.76 -23.05
N SER A 75 -2.41 -4.17 -23.99
CA SER A 75 -2.11 -3.40 -25.21
C SER A 75 -3.36 -3.21 -26.09
N LEU A 76 -4.13 -4.29 -26.30
CA LEU A 76 -5.45 -4.22 -26.97
C LEU A 76 -6.39 -3.25 -26.25
N THR A 77 -6.46 -3.32 -24.91
CA THR A 77 -7.31 -2.43 -24.12
C THR A 77 -6.95 -0.96 -24.35
N ASN A 78 -5.66 -0.62 -24.36
CA ASN A 78 -5.19 0.73 -24.66
C ASN A 78 -5.59 1.19 -26.07
N GLU A 79 -5.38 0.34 -27.07
CA GLU A 79 -5.75 0.67 -28.46
C GLU A 79 -7.26 0.92 -28.59
N LEU A 80 -8.10 0.09 -27.96
CA LEU A 80 -9.55 0.29 -27.99
C LEU A 80 -9.97 1.60 -27.31
N ILE A 81 -9.33 1.98 -26.20
CA ILE A 81 -9.56 3.28 -25.54
C ILE A 81 -9.16 4.43 -26.46
N GLU A 82 -8.02 4.33 -27.15
CA GLU A 82 -7.58 5.34 -28.14
C GLU A 82 -8.56 5.44 -29.33
N GLN A 83 -9.20 4.33 -29.70
CA GLN A 83 -10.28 4.29 -30.69
C GLN A 83 -11.63 4.82 -30.15
N GLY A 84 -11.68 5.27 -28.90
CA GLY A 84 -12.85 5.90 -28.29
C GLY A 84 -13.81 4.94 -27.58
N TRP A 85 -13.38 3.72 -27.23
CA TRP A 85 -14.18 2.82 -26.39
C TRP A 85 -14.35 3.40 -24.99
N ALA A 86 -15.57 3.35 -24.47
CA ALA A 86 -15.87 3.78 -23.12
C ALA A 86 -15.62 2.65 -22.10
N GLY A 87 -15.59 3.00 -20.81
CA GLY A 87 -15.54 2.04 -19.69
C GLY A 87 -16.52 0.89 -19.80
N ALA A 88 -17.79 1.20 -20.10
CA ALA A 88 -18.83 0.20 -20.25
C ALA A 88 -18.66 -0.72 -21.48
N ASP A 89 -17.91 -0.27 -22.50
CA ASP A 89 -17.58 -1.12 -23.66
C ASP A 89 -16.53 -2.16 -23.32
N ILE A 90 -15.69 -1.90 -22.32
CA ILE A 90 -14.62 -2.81 -21.86
C ILE A 90 -15.12 -3.67 -20.71
N TRP A 91 -15.76 -3.06 -19.72
CA TRP A 91 -16.13 -3.68 -18.45
C TRP A 91 -17.59 -3.45 -18.09
N ASP A 92 -18.30 -4.54 -17.79
CA ASP A 92 -19.65 -4.49 -17.25
C ASP A 92 -19.57 -4.49 -15.71
N ALA A 93 -19.69 -3.30 -15.12
CA ALA A 93 -19.65 -3.11 -13.68
C ALA A 93 -20.83 -3.78 -12.95
N SER A 94 -21.97 -3.97 -13.61
CA SER A 94 -23.18 -4.53 -12.98
C SER A 94 -23.00 -6.01 -12.64
N VAL A 95 -22.20 -6.72 -13.42
CA VAL A 95 -21.91 -8.15 -13.24
C VAL A 95 -20.43 -8.42 -12.91
N GLY A 96 -19.61 -7.38 -12.79
CA GLY A 96 -18.22 -7.49 -12.31
C GLY A 96 -17.30 -8.27 -13.25
N ARG A 97 -17.44 -8.09 -14.57
CA ARG A 97 -16.64 -8.80 -15.58
C ARG A 97 -16.43 -7.98 -16.86
N TYR A 98 -15.53 -8.45 -17.73
CA TYR A 98 -15.37 -7.88 -19.07
C TYR A 98 -16.69 -7.98 -19.85
N SER A 99 -17.00 -6.94 -20.62
CA SER A 99 -18.20 -6.90 -21.44
C SER A 99 -18.12 -7.96 -22.55
N ASP A 100 -19.27 -8.43 -23.02
CA ASP A 100 -19.32 -9.36 -24.15
C ASP A 100 -18.70 -8.75 -25.41
N ARG A 101 -18.83 -7.43 -25.59
CA ARG A 101 -18.24 -6.69 -26.71
C ARG A 101 -16.71 -6.72 -26.65
N PHE A 102 -16.13 -6.58 -25.47
CA PHE A 102 -14.68 -6.65 -25.28
C PHE A 102 -14.16 -8.08 -25.50
N LEU A 103 -14.85 -9.08 -24.95
CA LEU A 103 -14.49 -10.49 -25.15
C LEU A 103 -14.54 -10.88 -26.65
N GLN A 104 -15.50 -10.34 -27.41
CA GLN A 104 -15.51 -10.48 -28.87
C GLN A 104 -14.34 -9.79 -29.56
N ALA A 105 -13.81 -8.69 -29.02
CA ALA A 105 -12.62 -8.05 -29.55
C ALA A 105 -11.36 -8.89 -29.27
N VAL A 106 -11.23 -9.43 -28.06
CA VAL A 106 -10.15 -10.35 -27.69
C VAL A 106 -10.16 -11.59 -28.60
N ALA A 107 -11.33 -12.20 -28.81
CA ALA A 107 -11.47 -13.40 -29.65
C ALA A 107 -11.10 -13.18 -31.12
N LYS A 108 -11.11 -11.94 -31.63
CA LYS A 108 -10.66 -11.65 -33.00
C LYS A 108 -9.14 -11.77 -33.18
N GLY A 109 -8.39 -11.94 -32.10
CA GLY A 109 -6.93 -11.83 -32.10
C GLY A 109 -6.48 -10.37 -32.08
N PHE A 110 -5.18 -10.17 -31.87
CA PHE A 110 -4.58 -8.85 -31.81
C PHE A 110 -3.11 -8.88 -32.20
N THR A 111 -2.67 -7.89 -32.98
CA THR A 111 -1.26 -7.68 -33.30
C THR A 111 -0.83 -6.33 -32.75
N PRO A 112 0.06 -6.29 -31.74
CA PRO A 112 0.50 -5.03 -31.13
C PRO A 112 1.25 -4.15 -32.12
N ALA A 113 1.17 -2.83 -31.93
CA ALA A 113 1.89 -1.86 -32.75
C ALA A 113 3.40 -2.09 -32.72
N ALA A 114 4.11 -1.79 -33.82
CA ALA A 114 5.52 -2.15 -34.04
C ALA A 114 6.53 -1.72 -32.94
N GLY A 115 6.17 -0.73 -32.10
CA GLY A 115 6.98 -0.26 -30.98
C GLY A 115 6.71 -0.96 -29.64
N ASP A 116 5.62 -1.71 -29.52
CA ASP A 116 5.28 -2.45 -28.30
C ASP A 116 5.96 -3.81 -28.31
N ARG A 117 7.09 -3.89 -27.60
CA ARG A 117 7.92 -5.10 -27.47
C ARG A 117 7.53 -5.97 -26.29
N ASP A 118 6.71 -5.45 -25.38
CA ASP A 118 6.28 -6.17 -24.20
C ASP A 118 5.00 -6.97 -24.46
N ALA A 119 4.33 -6.72 -25.58
CA ALA A 119 3.18 -7.48 -26.07
C ALA A 119 3.58 -8.36 -27.27
N ALA A 120 2.86 -9.47 -27.40
CA ALA A 120 3.01 -10.44 -28.47
C ALA A 120 1.71 -10.54 -29.30
N GLN A 121 1.73 -11.27 -30.40
CA GLN A 121 0.52 -11.51 -31.20
C GLN A 121 -0.40 -12.48 -30.45
N LEU A 122 -1.68 -12.14 -30.38
CA LEU A 122 -2.74 -13.03 -29.93
C LEU A 122 -3.45 -13.60 -31.16
N GLU A 123 -3.46 -14.92 -31.26
CA GLU A 123 -4.18 -15.61 -32.32
C GLU A 123 -5.71 -15.49 -32.15
N PRO A 124 -6.48 -15.47 -33.25
CA PRO A 124 -7.94 -15.51 -33.17
C PRO A 124 -8.46 -16.80 -32.52
N SER A 125 -9.59 -16.71 -31.82
CA SER A 125 -10.29 -17.83 -31.18
C SER A 125 -11.80 -17.80 -31.43
N ASP A 126 -12.49 -18.88 -31.08
CA ASP A 126 -13.96 -18.90 -31.13
C ASP A 126 -14.55 -18.01 -30.03
N PRO A 127 -15.35 -16.98 -30.37
CA PRO A 127 -15.84 -16.01 -29.39
C PRO A 127 -16.84 -16.61 -28.40
N ALA A 128 -17.59 -17.64 -28.79
CA ALA A 128 -18.56 -18.28 -27.90
C ALA A 128 -17.84 -19.18 -26.88
N ALA A 129 -16.83 -19.91 -27.33
CA ALA A 129 -15.97 -20.71 -26.46
C ALA A 129 -15.20 -19.82 -25.47
N LEU A 130 -14.66 -18.68 -25.91
CA LEU A 130 -13.94 -17.75 -25.04
C LEU A 130 -14.86 -17.17 -23.97
N LEU A 131 -16.06 -16.73 -24.34
CA LEU A 131 -17.05 -16.24 -23.39
C LEU A 131 -17.43 -17.33 -22.37
N GLN A 132 -17.69 -18.56 -22.83
CA GLN A 132 -18.06 -19.64 -21.93
C GLN A 132 -16.93 -19.98 -20.94
N ALA A 133 -15.70 -20.16 -21.43
CA ALA A 133 -14.54 -20.45 -20.59
C ALA A 133 -14.27 -19.33 -19.56
N TYR A 134 -14.46 -18.07 -19.97
CA TYR A 134 -14.35 -16.92 -19.09
C TYR A 134 -15.39 -16.92 -17.96
N LEU A 135 -16.65 -17.24 -18.28
CA LEU A 135 -17.73 -17.33 -17.29
C LEU A 135 -17.58 -18.53 -16.35
N ASP A 136 -17.05 -19.64 -16.85
CA ASP A 136 -16.79 -20.85 -16.05
C ASP A 136 -15.72 -20.57 -14.99
N ASP A 137 -14.61 -19.90 -15.36
CA ASP A 137 -13.53 -19.56 -14.43
C ASP A 137 -13.97 -18.53 -13.38
N ILE A 138 -14.73 -17.51 -13.80
CA ILE A 138 -15.40 -16.56 -12.90
C ILE A 138 -16.25 -17.29 -11.85
N SER A 139 -17.04 -18.27 -12.28
CA SER A 139 -17.94 -19.01 -11.39
C SER A 139 -17.16 -19.86 -10.38
N ALA A 140 -16.02 -20.43 -10.80
CA ALA A 140 -15.15 -21.19 -9.92
C ALA A 140 -14.52 -20.30 -8.83
N ASP A 141 -13.95 -19.16 -9.21
CA ASP A 141 -13.29 -18.21 -8.29
C ASP A 141 -14.26 -17.68 -7.22
N TYR A 142 -15.48 -17.31 -7.62
CA TYR A 142 -16.48 -16.79 -6.67
C TYR A 142 -17.05 -17.86 -5.74
N SER A 143 -17.11 -19.12 -6.18
CA SER A 143 -17.59 -20.21 -5.33
C SER A 143 -16.58 -20.66 -4.27
N GLY A 144 -15.29 -20.43 -4.49
CA GLY A 144 -14.20 -20.90 -3.62
C GLY A 144 -13.78 -19.95 -2.50
N VAL A 145 -13.97 -18.63 -2.65
CA VAL A 145 -13.31 -17.61 -1.79
C VAL A 145 -14.31 -16.68 -1.07
N GLU A 146 -15.63 -16.89 -1.22
CA GLU A 146 -16.68 -15.98 -0.68
C GLU A 146 -16.47 -14.50 -1.06
N LEU A 147 -15.73 -14.22 -2.14
CA LEU A 147 -15.50 -12.87 -2.64
C LEU A 147 -16.81 -12.29 -3.20
N PRO A 148 -16.97 -10.95 -3.16
CA PRO A 148 -18.08 -10.30 -3.82
C PRO A 148 -18.22 -10.71 -5.29
N GLN A 149 -19.42 -11.07 -5.72
CA GLN A 149 -19.70 -11.40 -7.13
C GLN A 149 -19.35 -10.26 -8.11
N SER A 150 -19.26 -9.02 -7.61
CA SER A 150 -18.72 -7.89 -8.36
C SER A 150 -17.84 -7.02 -7.47
N LEU A 151 -16.61 -6.77 -7.92
CA LEU A 151 -15.69 -5.85 -7.26
C LEU A 151 -16.10 -4.38 -7.43
N ALA A 152 -17.07 -4.06 -8.31
CA ALA A 152 -17.57 -2.69 -8.45
C ALA A 152 -18.23 -2.16 -7.16
N GLN A 153 -18.69 -3.05 -6.28
CA GLN A 153 -19.21 -2.65 -4.98
C GLN A 153 -18.13 -2.06 -4.06
N LEU A 154 -16.85 -2.29 -4.37
CA LEU A 154 -15.72 -1.75 -3.59
C LEU A 154 -15.39 -0.31 -3.99
N ASP A 155 -15.86 0.19 -5.14
CA ASP A 155 -15.47 1.49 -5.70
C ASP A 155 -15.63 2.65 -4.69
N PRO A 156 -16.75 2.77 -3.94
CA PRO A 156 -16.87 3.82 -2.94
C PRO A 156 -15.81 3.73 -1.84
N ALA A 157 -15.48 2.54 -1.36
CA ALA A 157 -14.47 2.33 -0.33
C ALA A 157 -13.05 2.58 -0.84
N LEU A 158 -12.76 2.15 -2.08
CA LEU A 158 -11.48 2.38 -2.75
C LEU A 158 -11.21 3.88 -2.96
N LEU A 159 -12.22 4.62 -3.41
CA LEU A 159 -12.11 6.06 -3.62
C LEU A 159 -11.99 6.82 -2.29
N ALA A 160 -12.78 6.43 -1.28
CA ALA A 160 -12.67 6.98 0.07
C ALA A 160 -11.27 6.77 0.66
N PHE A 161 -10.68 5.58 0.46
CA PHE A 161 -9.30 5.31 0.88
C PHE A 161 -8.29 6.22 0.16
N ALA A 162 -8.40 6.33 -1.17
CA ALA A 162 -7.51 7.16 -1.98
C ALA A 162 -7.54 8.64 -1.58
N GLU A 163 -8.69 9.17 -1.15
CA GLU A 163 -8.82 10.55 -0.63
C GLU A 163 -8.02 10.79 0.65
N ARG A 164 -7.80 9.74 1.46
CA ARG A 164 -7.05 9.83 2.73
C ARG A 164 -5.55 9.64 2.56
N VAL A 165 -5.10 9.13 1.42
CA VAL A 165 -3.68 8.89 1.16
C VAL A 165 -2.84 10.18 1.19
N PRO A 166 -3.18 11.26 0.45
CA PRO A 166 -2.38 12.48 0.43
C PRO A 166 -2.06 13.10 1.80
N PRO A 167 -3.03 13.33 2.70
CA PRO A 167 -2.72 13.92 4.01
C PRO A 167 -1.94 12.98 4.95
N ASN A 168 -1.96 11.66 4.70
CA ASN A 168 -1.29 10.65 5.54
C ASN A 168 0.00 10.11 4.91
N TYR A 169 0.43 10.65 3.78
CA TYR A 169 1.66 10.23 3.12
C TYR A 169 2.89 10.73 3.89
N GLY A 170 3.58 9.80 4.53
CA GLY A 170 4.77 10.01 5.36
C GLY A 170 6.10 9.83 4.62
N ARG A 171 6.06 9.50 3.32
CA ARG A 171 7.23 9.24 2.46
C ARG A 171 8.06 8.02 2.88
N LEU A 172 7.42 7.07 3.56
CA LEU A 172 7.98 5.76 3.87
C LEU A 172 8.09 4.94 2.58
N ASP A 173 9.02 3.99 2.54
CA ASP A 173 9.34 3.27 1.30
C ASP A 173 8.17 2.43 0.79
N PHE A 174 7.47 1.70 1.66
CA PHE A 174 6.27 0.95 1.27
C PHE A 174 5.14 1.89 0.79
N GLN A 175 4.99 3.08 1.37
CA GLN A 175 3.99 4.06 0.92
C GLN A 175 4.34 4.59 -0.46
N ARG A 176 5.63 4.87 -0.72
CA ARG A 176 6.10 5.28 -2.05
C ARG A 176 5.87 4.16 -3.05
N GLN A 177 6.23 2.92 -2.70
CA GLN A 177 6.00 1.74 -3.53
C GLN A 177 4.50 1.57 -3.84
N ALA A 178 3.62 1.73 -2.85
CA ALA A 178 2.17 1.65 -3.05
C ALA A 178 1.69 2.65 -4.10
N LEU A 179 2.14 3.91 -4.01
CA LEU A 179 1.80 4.95 -4.97
C LEU A 179 2.40 4.70 -6.37
N VAL A 180 3.65 4.23 -6.44
CA VAL A 180 4.29 3.89 -7.72
C VAL A 180 3.54 2.75 -8.41
N GLU A 181 3.20 1.69 -7.68
CA GLU A 181 2.41 0.58 -8.22
C GLU A 181 1.00 1.02 -8.62
N THR A 182 0.40 1.95 -7.86
CA THR A 182 -0.88 2.57 -8.23
C THR A 182 -0.78 3.26 -9.59
N VAL A 183 0.24 4.11 -9.79
CA VAL A 183 0.46 4.78 -11.10
C VAL A 183 0.72 3.76 -12.19
N ARG A 184 1.57 2.78 -11.92
CA ARG A 184 1.95 1.73 -12.87
C ARG A 184 0.71 0.99 -13.37
N LEU A 185 -0.14 0.49 -12.48
CA LEU A 185 -1.36 -0.22 -12.86
C LEU A 185 -2.41 0.69 -13.52
N TRP A 186 -2.63 1.88 -12.95
CA TRP A 186 -3.62 2.82 -13.46
C TRP A 186 -3.27 3.32 -14.87
N ARG A 187 -1.97 3.51 -15.15
CA ARG A 187 -1.45 3.88 -16.47
C ARG A 187 -1.10 2.68 -17.34
N GLN A 188 -1.34 1.46 -16.86
CA GLN A 188 -1.07 0.23 -17.58
C GLN A 188 0.39 0.17 -18.06
N LEU A 189 1.34 0.30 -17.14
CA LEU A 189 2.78 0.32 -17.39
C LEU A 189 3.42 -0.98 -16.89
N ASN A 190 4.51 -1.41 -17.52
CA ASN A 190 5.17 -2.66 -17.14
C ASN A 190 6.15 -2.51 -15.98
N THR A 191 6.73 -1.32 -15.78
CA THR A 191 7.82 -1.11 -14.82
C THR A 191 7.60 0.14 -13.99
N ALA A 192 8.24 0.19 -12.82
CA ALA A 192 8.33 1.40 -12.01
C ALA A 192 9.04 2.54 -12.75
N ALA A 193 10.08 2.22 -13.54
CA ALA A 193 10.79 3.20 -14.35
C ALA A 193 9.87 3.92 -15.36
N ALA A 194 8.98 3.17 -16.01
CA ALA A 194 7.97 3.76 -16.90
C ALA A 194 6.99 4.67 -16.13
N ALA A 195 6.66 4.33 -14.88
CA ALA A 195 5.83 5.20 -14.04
C ALA A 195 6.53 6.54 -13.76
N TYR A 196 7.85 6.53 -13.50
CA TYR A 196 8.64 7.75 -13.30
C TYR A 196 8.66 8.62 -14.56
N GLU A 197 8.85 7.99 -15.73
CA GLU A 197 8.85 8.67 -17.02
C GLU A 197 7.52 9.37 -17.32
N VAL A 198 6.39 8.66 -17.15
CA VAL A 198 5.05 9.22 -17.39
C VAL A 198 4.71 10.35 -16.42
N LEU A 199 5.29 10.33 -15.22
CA LEU A 199 5.16 11.42 -14.24
C LEU A 199 6.12 12.59 -14.51
N GLY A 200 7.02 12.49 -15.49
CA GLY A 200 8.02 13.51 -15.80
C GLY A 200 9.08 13.67 -14.70
N VAL A 201 9.36 12.61 -13.94
CA VAL A 201 10.33 12.63 -12.84
C VAL A 201 11.74 12.44 -13.41
N PRO A 202 12.70 13.33 -13.10
CA PRO A 202 14.09 13.14 -13.49
C PRO A 202 14.69 11.89 -12.84
N VAL A 203 15.38 11.07 -13.64
CA VAL A 203 16.09 9.86 -13.19
C VAL A 203 17.56 10.00 -13.59
N VAL A 204 18.46 9.86 -12.61
CA VAL A 204 19.92 9.86 -12.83
C VAL A 204 20.47 8.54 -12.28
N ASP A 205 21.21 7.79 -13.08
CA ASP A 205 21.77 6.49 -12.71
C ASP A 205 20.73 5.51 -12.13
N GLN A 206 19.53 5.47 -12.75
CA GLN A 206 18.38 4.66 -12.33
C GLN A 206 17.76 5.04 -10.97
N VAL A 207 18.20 6.14 -10.37
CA VAL A 207 17.64 6.68 -9.13
C VAL A 207 16.78 7.91 -9.45
N PRO A 208 15.48 7.91 -9.10
CA PRO A 208 14.63 9.08 -9.30
C PRO A 208 14.96 10.19 -8.28
N ASP A 209 14.74 11.44 -8.66
CA ASP A 209 14.65 12.53 -7.67
C ASP A 209 13.45 12.25 -6.74
N GLU A 210 13.74 11.82 -5.51
CA GLU A 210 12.72 11.45 -4.51
C GLU A 210 11.72 12.57 -4.24
N ALA A 211 12.17 13.82 -4.18
CA ALA A 211 11.29 14.93 -3.87
C ALA A 211 10.35 15.25 -5.04
N ALA A 212 10.85 15.18 -6.27
CA ALA A 212 10.03 15.32 -7.47
C ALA A 212 9.02 14.15 -7.59
N LEU A 213 9.48 12.93 -7.34
CA LEU A 213 8.65 11.73 -7.37
C LEU A 213 7.51 11.79 -6.34
N ASP A 214 7.82 12.08 -5.08
CA ASP A 214 6.85 12.15 -3.99
C ASP A 214 5.73 13.18 -4.32
N ASN A 215 6.09 14.34 -4.87
CA ASN A 215 5.13 15.37 -5.28
C ASN A 215 4.24 14.89 -6.44
N ALA A 216 4.83 14.25 -7.45
CA ALA A 216 4.10 13.76 -8.62
C ALA A 216 3.13 12.62 -8.25
N LEU A 217 3.54 11.70 -7.36
CA LEU A 217 2.72 10.61 -6.84
C LEU A 217 1.53 11.12 -6.04
N VAL A 218 1.74 12.08 -5.14
CA VAL A 218 0.66 12.71 -4.36
C VAL A 218 -0.32 13.44 -5.29
N ALA A 219 0.17 14.21 -6.25
CA ALA A 219 -0.68 14.90 -7.22
C ALA A 219 -1.51 13.92 -8.07
N PHE A 220 -0.91 12.78 -8.44
CA PHE A 220 -1.59 11.72 -9.17
C PHE A 220 -2.76 11.14 -8.38
N VAL A 221 -2.52 10.68 -7.15
CA VAL A 221 -3.57 10.02 -6.34
C VAL A 221 -4.65 11.00 -5.88
N GLN A 222 -4.33 12.28 -5.66
CA GLN A 222 -5.33 13.34 -5.44
C GLN A 222 -6.31 13.48 -6.62
N SER A 223 -5.86 13.17 -7.83
CA SER A 223 -6.69 13.23 -9.04
C SER A 223 -7.49 11.96 -9.31
N ALA A 224 -7.23 10.87 -8.56
CA ALA A 224 -7.82 9.55 -8.78
C ALA A 224 -9.35 9.62 -8.81
N GLY A 225 -9.99 10.24 -7.81
CA GLY A 225 -11.45 10.34 -7.76
C GLY A 225 -12.08 11.08 -8.94
N ARG A 226 -11.38 12.07 -9.51
CA ARG A 226 -11.86 12.81 -10.68
C ARG A 226 -11.78 12.00 -11.98
N TYR A 227 -10.74 11.17 -12.12
CA TYR A 227 -10.46 10.43 -13.36
C TYR A 227 -10.78 8.94 -13.27
N TYR A 228 -11.41 8.52 -12.16
CA TYR A 228 -11.90 7.17 -12.00
C TYR A 228 -13.11 6.95 -12.90
N ALA A 229 -13.01 5.95 -13.77
CA ALA A 229 -14.05 5.55 -14.71
C ALA A 229 -14.46 4.09 -14.49
N GLY A 230 -13.96 3.44 -13.43
CA GLY A 230 -14.32 2.07 -13.09
C GLY A 230 -13.59 0.99 -13.91
N TYR A 231 -12.56 1.37 -14.67
CA TYR A 231 -11.79 0.40 -15.46
C TYR A 231 -11.11 -0.65 -14.57
N PRO A 232 -10.93 -1.90 -15.04
CA PRO A 232 -10.32 -2.97 -14.25
C PRO A 232 -8.94 -2.61 -13.70
N ASN A 233 -8.09 -2.01 -14.52
CA ASN A 233 -6.75 -1.59 -14.14
C ASN A 233 -6.76 -0.46 -13.09
N GLN A 234 -7.74 0.45 -13.11
CA GLN A 234 -7.90 1.48 -12.08
C GLN A 234 -8.35 0.89 -10.75
N ARG A 235 -9.28 -0.07 -10.80
CA ARG A 235 -9.75 -0.78 -9.61
C ARG A 235 -8.62 -1.60 -8.99
N GLU A 236 -7.89 -2.35 -9.82
CA GLU A 236 -6.73 -3.13 -9.37
C GLU A 236 -5.63 -2.23 -8.82
N ALA A 237 -5.38 -1.07 -9.44
CA ALA A 237 -4.45 -0.07 -8.90
C ALA A 237 -4.84 0.38 -7.47
N LEU A 238 -6.13 0.62 -7.21
CA LEU A 238 -6.59 1.01 -5.88
C LEU A 238 -6.62 -0.15 -4.88
N ILE A 239 -6.91 -1.39 -5.32
CA ILE A 239 -6.79 -2.57 -4.46
C ILE A 239 -5.32 -2.77 -4.07
N ARG A 240 -4.40 -2.65 -5.02
CA ARG A 240 -2.96 -2.76 -4.78
C ARG A 240 -2.43 -1.64 -3.87
N LEU A 241 -2.97 -0.43 -4.02
CA LEU A 241 -2.73 0.68 -3.11
C LEU A 241 -3.08 0.28 -1.67
N VAL A 242 -4.30 -0.23 -1.45
CA VAL A 242 -4.74 -0.66 -0.12
C VAL A 242 -3.86 -1.79 0.41
N GLN A 243 -3.58 -2.81 -0.41
CA GLN A 243 -2.74 -3.95 -0.04
C GLN A 243 -1.38 -3.49 0.50
N ILE A 244 -0.63 -2.71 -0.29
CA ILE A 244 0.72 -2.29 0.10
C ILE A 244 0.66 -1.27 1.23
N TRP A 245 -0.28 -0.32 1.19
CA TRP A 245 -0.39 0.73 2.20
C TRP A 245 -0.78 0.19 3.59
N ARG A 246 -1.52 -0.92 3.62
CA ARG A 246 -1.91 -1.63 4.85
C ARG A 246 -0.97 -2.79 5.18
N GLU A 247 0.05 -3.02 4.37
CA GLU A 247 1.02 -4.12 4.51
C GLU A 247 0.35 -5.49 4.62
N LEU A 248 -0.66 -5.72 3.78
CA LEU A 248 -1.41 -6.98 3.70
C LEU A 248 -0.71 -8.00 2.79
N ASP A 249 -0.79 -9.27 3.15
CA ASP A 249 -0.04 -10.33 2.47
C ASP A 249 -0.61 -10.63 1.07
N SER A 250 -1.90 -10.39 0.87
CA SER A 250 -2.59 -10.73 -0.38
C SER A 250 -3.60 -9.68 -0.86
N ARG A 251 -3.96 -9.82 -2.14
CA ARG A 251 -5.01 -9.04 -2.78
C ARG A 251 -6.37 -9.33 -2.14
N GLU A 252 -6.62 -10.59 -1.82
CA GLU A 252 -7.84 -11.08 -1.20
C GLU A 252 -8.01 -10.51 0.20
N GLU A 253 -6.92 -10.42 0.97
CA GLU A 253 -6.90 -9.72 2.26
C GLU A 253 -7.22 -8.23 2.11
N ALA A 254 -6.70 -7.56 1.08
CA ALA A 254 -7.04 -6.16 0.82
C ALA A 254 -8.54 -5.97 0.53
N ILE A 255 -9.15 -6.89 -0.23
CA ILE A 255 -10.60 -6.90 -0.48
C ILE A 255 -11.36 -7.16 0.82
N ALA A 256 -10.98 -8.17 1.60
CA ALA A 256 -11.61 -8.49 2.88
C ALA A 256 -11.50 -7.32 3.88
N TRP A 257 -10.35 -6.64 3.91
CA TRP A 257 -10.13 -5.46 4.72
C TRP A 257 -11.11 -4.34 4.34
N LEU A 258 -11.25 -4.03 3.05
CA LEU A 258 -12.18 -3.00 2.55
C LEU A 258 -13.65 -3.29 2.86
N LEU A 259 -14.03 -4.57 2.96
CA LEU A 259 -15.39 -4.97 3.27
C LEU A 259 -15.74 -4.84 4.76
N THR A 260 -14.73 -4.87 5.64
CA THR A 260 -14.93 -5.01 7.09
C THR A 260 -14.40 -3.84 7.91
N ASN A 261 -13.60 -2.95 7.32
CA ASN A 261 -12.97 -1.81 7.99
C ASN A 261 -13.46 -0.48 7.44
N ASP A 262 -13.28 0.58 8.23
CA ASP A 262 -13.56 1.95 7.79
C ASP A 262 -12.46 2.43 6.79
N PRO A 263 -12.79 2.70 5.52
CA PRO A 263 -11.82 3.21 4.55
C PRO A 263 -11.27 4.60 4.92
N PHE A 264 -11.95 5.34 5.80
CA PHE A 264 -11.49 6.64 6.31
C PHE A 264 -10.50 6.55 7.47
N ALA A 265 -10.26 5.34 7.99
CA ALA A 265 -9.33 5.08 9.09
C ALA A 265 -7.93 5.61 8.73
N THR A 266 -7.46 6.59 9.51
CA THR A 266 -6.22 7.33 9.21
C THR A 266 -4.97 6.50 9.42
N GLU A 267 -4.99 5.57 10.37
CA GLU A 267 -3.78 4.97 10.92
C GLU A 267 -4.05 3.49 11.19
N THR A 268 -3.41 2.63 10.42
CA THR A 268 -3.09 1.26 10.82
C THR A 268 -1.58 1.14 10.70
N ASN A 269 -0.98 0.29 11.53
CA ASN A 269 0.46 0.05 11.62
C ASN A 269 1.25 1.22 12.25
N LEU A 270 0.80 1.71 13.42
CA LEU A 270 1.56 2.70 14.20
C LEU A 270 2.81 2.11 14.89
N ASP A 271 2.93 0.80 14.96
CA ASP A 271 4.13 0.11 15.43
C ASP A 271 5.39 0.52 14.65
N ILE A 272 5.25 0.95 13.39
CA ILE A 272 6.38 1.49 12.61
C ILE A 272 7.06 2.71 13.25
N VAL A 273 6.34 3.49 14.09
CA VAL A 273 6.96 4.63 14.78
C VAL A 273 7.66 4.25 16.08
N ASP A 274 7.55 3.00 16.54
CA ASP A 274 8.12 2.55 17.80
C ASP A 274 9.64 2.81 17.90
N PRO A 275 10.46 2.53 16.88
CA PRO A 275 11.89 2.85 16.92
C PRO A 275 12.16 4.34 17.16
N ALA A 276 11.39 5.22 16.50
CA ALA A 276 11.51 6.67 16.68
C ALA A 276 11.05 7.13 18.08
N LEU A 277 9.97 6.53 18.61
CA LEU A 277 9.49 6.81 19.96
C LEU A 277 10.55 6.43 21.02
N ILE A 278 11.16 5.25 20.89
CA ILE A 278 12.22 4.80 21.81
C ILE A 278 13.47 5.66 21.69
N ALA A 279 13.94 5.92 20.47
CA ALA A 279 15.10 6.80 20.25
C ALA A 279 14.88 8.22 20.77
N PHE A 280 13.64 8.73 20.69
CA PHE A 280 13.27 10.02 21.29
C PHE A 280 13.34 9.98 22.81
N VAL A 281 12.74 8.98 23.45
CA VAL A 281 12.74 8.85 24.92
C VAL A 281 14.14 8.68 25.48
N GLN A 282 15.01 7.91 24.82
CA GLN A 282 16.41 7.72 25.24
C GLN A 282 17.19 9.04 25.33
N LYS A 283 16.81 10.07 24.57
CA LYS A 283 17.45 11.39 24.56
C LYS A 283 16.88 12.36 25.60
N ILE A 284 15.76 12.02 26.23
CA ILE A 284 15.09 12.90 27.20
C ILE A 284 15.99 13.28 28.37
N PRO A 285 16.72 12.37 29.03
CA PRO A 285 17.55 12.73 30.18
C PRO A 285 18.57 13.84 29.88
N ASP A 286 19.17 13.81 28.69
CA ASP A 286 20.16 14.80 28.27
C ASP A 286 19.51 16.11 27.81
N ALA A 287 18.30 16.06 27.27
CA ALA A 287 17.56 17.22 26.77
C ALA A 287 16.71 17.93 27.83
N TYR A 288 16.50 17.31 29.00
CA TYR A 288 15.64 17.84 30.05
C TYR A 288 16.31 18.99 30.81
N SER A 289 15.64 20.14 30.85
CA SER A 289 16.14 21.36 31.52
C SER A 289 15.26 21.83 32.69
N GLY A 290 14.32 21.01 33.16
CA GLY A 290 13.41 21.37 34.26
C GLY A 290 12.35 22.42 33.91
N GLN A 291 12.19 22.76 32.63
CA GLN A 291 11.18 23.71 32.15
C GLN A 291 9.76 23.15 32.34
N GLY A 292 8.81 24.04 32.64
CA GLY A 292 7.42 23.67 32.94
C GLY A 292 6.76 22.84 31.84
N ASP A 293 7.01 23.18 30.57
CA ASP A 293 6.45 22.45 29.43
C ASP A 293 7.00 21.03 29.30
N LEU A 294 8.30 20.84 29.55
CA LEU A 294 8.94 19.52 29.50
C LEU A 294 8.46 18.62 30.64
N ARG A 295 8.34 19.21 31.84
CA ARG A 295 7.75 18.54 33.01
C ARG A 295 6.31 18.14 32.72
N PHE A 296 5.53 19.04 32.13
CA PHE A 296 4.15 18.79 31.74
C PHE A 296 4.04 17.65 30.72
N ALA A 297 4.88 17.65 29.69
CA ALA A 297 4.93 16.59 28.69
C ALA A 297 5.19 15.22 29.33
N LEU A 298 6.22 15.11 30.17
CA LEU A 298 6.57 13.88 30.88
C LEU A 298 5.47 13.43 31.86
N THR A 299 4.84 14.37 32.56
CA THR A 299 3.73 14.06 33.47
C THR A 299 2.53 13.49 32.70
N GLU A 300 2.18 14.06 31.54
CA GLU A 300 1.09 13.50 30.70
C GLU A 300 1.47 12.16 30.07
N GLY A 301 2.73 11.99 29.67
CA GLY A 301 3.26 10.70 29.21
C GLY A 301 3.12 9.63 30.28
N TYR A 302 3.60 9.90 31.50
CA TYR A 302 3.46 9.03 32.67
C TYR A 302 1.99 8.71 32.97
N ARG A 303 1.14 9.75 33.03
CA ARG A 303 -0.29 9.61 33.30
C ARG A 303 -0.95 8.64 32.33
N ARG A 304 -0.69 8.79 31.03
CA ARG A 304 -1.27 7.91 30.00
C ARG A 304 -0.67 6.50 30.03
N TRP A 305 0.63 6.39 30.25
CA TRP A 305 1.33 5.11 30.33
C TRP A 305 0.75 4.21 31.43
N PHE A 306 0.44 4.78 32.59
CA PHE A 306 -0.16 4.06 33.71
C PHE A 306 -1.70 4.11 33.75
N GLY A 307 -2.35 4.66 32.71
CA GLY A 307 -3.82 4.71 32.62
C GLY A 307 -4.49 5.55 33.71
N LEU A 308 -3.84 6.61 34.19
CA LEU A 308 -4.32 7.44 35.28
C LEU A 308 -5.32 8.49 34.79
N ASP A 309 -6.39 8.70 35.55
CA ASP A 309 -7.51 9.57 35.15
C ASP A 309 -7.19 11.07 35.19
N SER A 310 -6.20 11.49 35.97
CA SER A 310 -5.90 12.92 36.16
C SER A 310 -4.42 13.21 36.36
N ARG A 311 -4.02 14.47 36.08
CA ARG A 311 -2.65 14.94 36.36
C ARG A 311 -2.34 14.90 37.85
N THR A 312 -3.33 15.21 38.69
CA THR A 312 -3.21 15.13 40.15
C THR A 312 -2.84 13.71 40.60
N ALA A 313 -3.50 12.69 40.05
CA ALA A 313 -3.16 11.30 40.33
C ALA A 313 -1.74 10.93 39.89
N ALA A 314 -1.29 11.42 38.72
CA ALA A 314 0.08 11.21 38.26
C ALA A 314 1.12 11.85 39.20
N ILE A 315 0.91 13.12 39.60
CA ILE A 315 1.82 13.83 40.51
C ILE A 315 1.88 13.13 41.87
N GLN A 316 0.74 12.67 42.39
CA GLN A 316 0.66 11.91 43.64
C GLN A 316 1.42 10.59 43.56
N GLN A 317 1.26 9.83 42.47
CA GLN A 317 1.97 8.56 42.26
C GLN A 317 3.48 8.75 42.04
N LEU A 318 3.89 9.89 41.48
CA LEU A 318 5.29 10.30 41.35
C LEU A 318 5.91 10.79 42.68
N GLY A 319 5.17 10.72 43.79
CA GLY A 319 5.68 10.96 45.13
C GLY A 319 5.57 12.41 45.63
N VAL A 320 4.77 13.24 44.95
CA VAL A 320 4.48 14.61 45.40
C VAL A 320 3.02 14.73 45.80
N ASN A 321 2.75 15.10 47.05
CA ASN A 321 1.39 15.37 47.50
C ASN A 321 0.89 16.71 46.91
N PRO A 322 -0.20 16.72 46.10
CA PRO A 322 -0.74 17.95 45.53
C PRO A 322 -1.21 18.96 46.57
N ASP A 323 -1.69 18.50 47.72
CA ASP A 323 -2.14 19.39 48.81
C ASP A 323 -0.97 20.18 49.42
N ASP A 324 0.23 19.59 49.46
CA ASP A 324 1.44 20.26 49.95
C ASP A 324 1.88 21.39 49.00
N LEU A 325 1.59 21.28 47.70
CA LEU A 325 1.87 22.35 46.73
C LEU A 325 0.95 23.56 46.93
N VAL A 326 -0.31 23.32 47.32
CA VAL A 326 -1.30 24.37 47.58
C VAL A 326 -1.03 25.05 48.93
N GLN A 327 -0.72 24.26 49.96
CA GLN A 327 -0.47 24.77 51.31
C GLN A 327 0.85 25.55 51.42
N ASN A 328 1.84 25.22 50.59
CA ASN A 328 3.15 25.89 50.56
C ASN A 328 3.32 26.81 49.35
N ALA A 329 2.23 27.35 48.79
CA ALA A 329 2.27 28.18 47.59
C ALA A 329 3.17 29.43 47.73
N ASP A 330 3.32 29.95 48.94
CA ASP A 330 4.17 31.11 49.25
C ASP A 330 5.60 30.73 49.68
N ASP A 331 5.89 29.43 49.90
CA ASP A 331 7.23 28.93 50.25
C ASP A 331 7.97 28.46 48.98
N GLN A 332 8.77 29.37 48.42
CA GLN A 332 9.57 29.11 47.24
C GLN A 332 10.56 27.94 47.43
N ALA A 333 11.09 27.73 48.64
CA ALA A 333 12.04 26.66 48.91
C ALA A 333 11.33 25.30 48.90
N ALA A 334 10.15 25.22 49.50
CA ALA A 334 9.30 24.03 49.47
C ALA A 334 8.87 23.68 48.02
N LEU A 335 8.44 24.67 47.23
CA LEU A 335 8.07 24.45 45.83
C LEU A 335 9.24 23.96 44.97
N VAL A 336 10.45 24.48 45.18
CA VAL A 336 11.66 24.01 44.49
C VAL A 336 12.00 22.57 44.90
N ALA A 337 11.84 22.21 46.17
CA ALA A 337 12.07 20.84 46.64
C ALA A 337 11.08 19.86 45.99
N SER A 338 9.78 20.18 45.98
CA SER A 338 8.76 19.34 45.33
C SER A 338 8.99 19.23 43.81
N ALA A 339 9.39 20.31 43.15
CA ALA A 339 9.75 20.27 41.72
C ALA A 339 10.94 19.34 41.46
N ARG A 340 11.99 19.36 42.30
CA ARG A 340 13.14 18.45 42.18
C ARG A 340 12.77 16.99 42.37
N THR A 341 11.89 16.68 43.34
CA THR A 341 11.39 15.32 43.57
C THR A 341 10.63 14.82 42.33
N LEU A 342 9.72 15.65 41.80
CA LEU A 342 8.96 15.34 40.60
C LEU A 342 9.88 15.15 39.38
N ASP A 343 10.83 16.07 39.18
CA ASP A 343 11.79 16.02 38.07
C ASP A 343 12.60 14.72 38.09
N ARG A 344 13.08 14.30 39.27
CA ARG A 344 13.80 13.04 39.41
C ARG A 344 12.94 11.83 39.07
N ALA A 345 11.72 11.76 39.62
CA ALA A 345 10.80 10.65 39.35
C ALA A 345 10.42 10.55 37.86
N LEU A 346 10.23 11.68 37.18
CA LEU A 346 9.95 11.73 35.75
C LEU A 346 11.15 11.29 34.89
N LEU A 347 12.37 11.66 35.28
CA LEU A 347 13.59 11.21 34.61
C LEU A 347 13.85 9.71 34.82
N ASP A 348 13.62 9.20 36.04
CA ASP A 348 13.71 7.77 36.34
C ASP A 348 12.69 6.98 35.50
N PHE A 349 11.46 7.50 35.37
CA PHE A 349 10.46 6.95 34.46
C PHE A 349 10.97 6.94 33.00
N ALA A 350 11.42 8.08 32.46
CA ALA A 350 11.92 8.16 31.09
C ALA A 350 13.08 7.19 30.82
N ALA A 351 14.01 7.04 31.78
CA ALA A 351 15.14 6.12 31.68
C ALA A 351 14.71 4.64 31.70
N SER A 352 13.56 4.33 32.31
CA SER A 352 13.03 2.96 32.41
C SER A 352 12.23 2.51 31.17
N ILE A 353 11.73 3.45 30.36
CA ILE A 353 10.89 3.13 29.20
C ILE A 353 11.60 2.22 28.18
N PRO A 354 12.86 2.45 27.74
CA PRO A 354 13.49 1.60 26.73
C PRO A 354 13.60 0.12 27.10
N THR A 355 13.63 -0.20 28.40
CA THR A 355 13.72 -1.59 28.90
C THR A 355 12.37 -2.18 29.29
N SER A 356 11.35 -1.35 29.53
CA SER A 356 10.01 -1.78 29.93
C SER A 356 8.96 -1.63 28.84
N TYR A 357 9.30 -1.00 27.70
CA TYR A 357 8.39 -0.83 26.59
C TYR A 357 8.03 -2.17 25.97
N THR A 358 6.73 -2.41 25.95
CA THR A 358 6.08 -3.46 25.18
C THR A 358 5.18 -2.76 24.17
N PRO A 359 5.20 -3.11 22.88
CA PRO A 359 4.56 -2.36 21.80
C PRO A 359 3.01 -2.47 21.79
N THR A 360 2.40 -2.22 22.95
CA THR A 360 0.97 -2.16 23.19
C THR A 360 0.45 -0.78 22.79
N GLU A 361 -0.79 -0.73 22.32
CA GLU A 361 -1.43 0.51 21.90
C GLU A 361 -1.43 1.60 22.99
N PRO A 362 -1.76 1.32 24.28
CA PRO A 362 -1.73 2.36 25.32
C PRO A 362 -0.35 2.96 25.56
N GLN A 363 0.71 2.14 25.55
CA GLN A 363 2.08 2.62 25.74
C GLN A 363 2.53 3.46 24.55
N ARG A 364 2.25 3.01 23.33
CA ARG A 364 2.53 3.76 22.10
C ARG A 364 1.84 5.12 22.10
N GLU A 365 0.54 5.14 22.43
CA GLU A 365 -0.25 6.37 22.53
C GLU A 365 0.27 7.34 23.60
N ALA A 366 0.74 6.81 24.74
CA ALA A 366 1.38 7.62 25.76
C ALA A 366 2.66 8.29 25.23
N LEU A 367 3.48 7.56 24.48
CA LEU A 367 4.72 8.09 23.89
C LEU A 367 4.45 9.06 22.73
N ILE A 368 3.48 8.79 21.86
CA ILE A 368 3.05 9.73 20.81
C ILE A 368 2.59 11.04 21.45
N ARG A 369 1.78 10.98 22.51
CA ARG A 369 1.34 12.18 23.22
C ARG A 369 2.51 12.92 23.88
N LEU A 370 3.47 12.20 24.46
CA LEU A 370 4.67 12.78 25.03
C LEU A 370 5.44 13.57 23.96
N VAL A 371 5.69 12.97 22.78
CA VAL A 371 6.36 13.64 21.65
C VAL A 371 5.58 14.86 21.19
N GLN A 372 4.26 14.75 21.05
CA GLN A 372 3.38 15.84 20.62
C GLN A 372 3.57 17.07 21.51
N ILE A 373 3.46 16.89 22.84
CA ILE A 373 3.58 18.01 23.79
C ILE A 373 5.02 18.52 23.83
N TRP A 374 6.00 17.61 23.93
CA TRP A 374 7.42 17.97 24.04
C TRP A 374 7.90 18.80 22.86
N ARG A 375 7.44 18.48 21.64
CA ARG A 375 7.79 19.21 20.40
C ARG A 375 6.80 20.31 20.03
N ARG A 376 5.76 20.54 20.84
CA ARG A 376 4.69 21.54 20.62
C ARG A 376 3.99 21.38 19.26
N LEU A 377 3.67 20.14 18.89
CA LEU A 377 3.01 19.84 17.62
C LEU A 377 1.49 20.05 17.73
N GLU A 378 0.91 20.69 16.71
CA GLU A 378 -0.48 21.18 16.71
C GLU A 378 -1.55 20.08 16.71
N GLY A 379 -1.16 18.81 16.56
CA GLY A 379 -2.11 17.71 16.52
C GLY A 379 -1.45 16.35 16.33
N ARG A 380 -2.29 15.32 16.21
CA ARG A 380 -1.87 13.94 15.99
C ARG A 380 -1.17 13.76 14.65
N ILE A 381 -1.79 14.19 13.55
CA ILE A 381 -1.24 14.01 12.20
C ILE A 381 0.18 14.62 12.06
N PRO A 382 0.44 15.89 12.45
CA PRO A 382 1.80 16.43 12.44
C PRO A 382 2.78 15.67 13.35
N THR A 383 2.29 15.07 14.44
CA THR A 383 3.12 14.25 15.34
C THR A 383 3.56 12.96 14.68
N ILE A 384 2.63 12.24 14.05
CA ILE A 384 2.95 11.01 13.33
C ILE A 384 3.88 11.30 12.15
N GLN A 385 3.63 12.37 11.39
CA GLN A 385 4.52 12.80 10.30
C GLN A 385 5.94 13.11 10.79
N ALA A 386 6.07 13.80 11.93
CA ALA A 386 7.37 14.07 12.54
C ALA A 386 8.08 12.79 13.01
N LEU A 387 7.32 11.79 13.48
CA LEU A 387 7.87 10.48 13.86
C LEU A 387 8.30 9.66 12.64
N PHE A 388 7.56 9.68 11.53
CA PHE A 388 7.99 9.04 10.28
C PHE A 388 9.30 9.64 9.73
N GLU A 389 9.47 10.95 9.86
CA GLU A 389 10.75 11.58 9.54
C GLU A 389 11.88 11.09 10.46
N ASP A 390 11.62 10.90 11.75
CA ASP A 390 12.61 10.32 12.67
C ASP A 390 12.95 8.85 12.33
N VAL A 391 11.95 8.04 11.96
CA VAL A 391 12.17 6.65 11.49
C VAL A 391 13.11 6.65 10.28
N ARG A 392 12.81 7.47 9.27
CA ARG A 392 13.65 7.58 8.07
C ARG A 392 15.09 8.01 8.38
N ARG A 393 15.28 8.91 9.35
CA ARG A 393 16.62 9.30 9.80
C ARG A 393 17.35 8.15 10.49
N LEU A 394 16.64 7.34 11.28
CA LEU A 394 17.23 6.16 11.93
C LEU A 394 17.63 5.11 10.91
N GLU A 395 16.80 4.85 9.91
CA GLU A 395 17.10 3.91 8.81
C GLU A 395 18.31 4.35 8.00
N ARG A 396 18.41 5.64 7.64
CA ARG A 396 19.57 6.20 6.93
C ARG A 396 20.86 6.22 7.76
N ALA A 397 20.72 6.31 9.09
CA ALA A 397 21.86 6.33 10.01
C ALA A 397 22.32 4.92 10.40
N ALA A 398 21.49 3.89 10.19
CA ALA A 398 21.89 2.52 10.38
C ALA A 398 23.00 2.19 9.37
N PRO A 399 24.16 1.65 9.80
CA PRO A 399 25.15 1.16 8.86
C PRO A 399 24.47 0.10 7.98
N SER A 400 24.53 0.29 6.67
CA SER A 400 24.09 -0.71 5.70
C SER A 400 24.79 -2.03 6.04
N SER A 401 24.06 -3.01 6.58
CA SER A 401 24.57 -4.37 6.69
C SER A 401 24.98 -4.81 5.28
N PRO A 402 26.26 -5.12 5.04
CA PRO A 402 26.67 -5.68 3.77
C PRO A 402 26.32 -7.17 3.82
N GLU A 403 25.09 -7.50 3.47
CA GLU A 403 24.68 -8.87 3.12
C GLU A 403 23.35 -8.80 2.37
N ALA A 404 23.47 -8.64 1.05
CA ALA A 404 22.52 -9.10 0.04
C ALA A 404 23.20 -10.21 -0.75
#